data_AF-A0A9D8K632-F1
#
_entry.id   AF-A0A9D8K632-F1
#
_cell.length_a   1.000
_cell.length_b   1.000
_cell.length_c   1.000
_cell.angle_alpha   90.00
_cell.angle_beta   90.00
_cell.angle_gamma   90.00
#
_symmetry.space_group_name_H-M   'P 1'
#
loop_
_entity.id
_entity.type
_entity.pdbx_description
1 polymer ?
#
loop_
_entity_poly.entity_id
_entity_poly.type
_entity_poly.pdbx_seq_one_letter_code
_entity_poly.pdbx_strand_id
1 'polypeptide(L)'
;MFNPEFLISDSEAIGGNALIQYLQEQPPDVLQRVARSASSEIQDIIRHNVHGLLGMLPGEQFEVKVQTSRENLAGLLASAMMTGYFLRQMEQRMELEASFLGGPLSNEASDSDPGPLFL
;
A
#
# COMPACT_ATOMS: atom_id res chain seq x y z
N MET A 1 -20.86 -6.60 10.43
CA MET A 1 -21.81 -6.65 9.30
C MET A 1 -21.37 -7.79 8.40
N PHE A 2 -22.28 -8.67 7.95
CA PHE A 2 -21.95 -9.99 7.40
C PHE A 2 -21.11 -9.90 6.10
N ASN A 3 -20.01 -10.66 6.04
CA ASN A 3 -19.08 -10.79 4.91
C ASN A 3 -19.24 -12.18 4.25
N PRO A 4 -19.97 -12.31 3.12
CA PRO A 4 -20.15 -13.60 2.43
C PRO A 4 -18.99 -13.98 1.50
N GLU A 5 -17.94 -13.18 1.37
CA GLU A 5 -16.70 -13.55 0.65
C GLU A 5 -15.78 -14.49 1.46
N PHE A 6 -16.23 -14.94 2.63
CA PHE A 6 -15.75 -16.18 3.28
C PHE A 6 -16.27 -17.45 2.58
N LEU A 7 -17.19 -17.33 1.61
CA LEU A 7 -17.83 -18.45 0.92
C LEU A 7 -17.20 -18.79 -0.45
N ILE A 8 -16.17 -18.04 -0.86
CA ILE A 8 -15.66 -18.04 -2.24
C ILE A 8 -14.15 -18.32 -2.28
N SER A 9 -13.44 -18.26 -1.14
CA SER A 9 -12.01 -18.61 -1.07
C SER A 9 -11.69 -20.08 -1.38
N ASP A 10 -12.66 -20.98 -1.22
CA ASP A 10 -12.53 -22.35 -1.68
C ASP A 10 -13.42 -22.54 -2.91
N SER A 11 -12.77 -22.63 -4.08
CA SER A 11 -13.39 -23.18 -5.29
C SER A 11 -13.98 -24.59 -5.06
N GLU A 12 -13.72 -25.23 -3.92
CA GLU A 12 -14.34 -26.48 -3.46
C GLU A 12 -15.70 -26.28 -2.75
N ALA A 13 -16.03 -25.10 -2.21
CA ALA A 13 -17.30 -24.82 -1.51
C ALA A 13 -18.45 -24.42 -2.44
N ILE A 14 -18.15 -24.00 -3.67
CA ILE A 14 -19.16 -23.67 -4.70
C ILE A 14 -19.97 -24.92 -5.08
N GLY A 15 -19.39 -26.12 -4.94
CA GLY A 15 -20.08 -27.40 -5.17
C GLY A 15 -21.17 -27.74 -4.13
N GLY A 16 -21.29 -26.98 -3.04
CA GLY A 16 -22.28 -27.22 -1.98
C GLY A 16 -23.39 -26.18 -1.85
N ASN A 17 -23.31 -25.04 -2.55
CA ASN A 17 -24.29 -23.97 -2.40
C ASN A 17 -25.42 -24.09 -3.44
N ALA A 18 -26.48 -24.80 -3.05
CA ALA A 18 -27.67 -25.03 -3.88
C ALA A 18 -28.31 -23.73 -4.40
N LEU A 19 -28.19 -22.63 -3.68
CA LEU A 19 -28.70 -21.32 -4.13
C LEU A 19 -27.84 -20.74 -5.26
N ILE A 20 -26.51 -20.83 -5.15
CA ILE A 20 -25.61 -20.36 -6.21
C ILE A 20 -25.81 -21.18 -7.48
N GLN A 21 -25.93 -22.50 -7.34
CA GLN A 21 -26.22 -23.37 -8.48
C GLN A 21 -27.58 -23.06 -9.12
N TYR A 22 -28.63 -22.90 -8.32
CA TYR A 22 -29.95 -22.50 -8.81
C TYR A 22 -29.91 -21.17 -9.57
N LEU A 23 -29.16 -20.17 -9.07
CA LEU A 23 -29.03 -18.86 -9.72
C LEU A 23 -28.22 -18.91 -11.02
N GLN A 24 -27.19 -19.75 -11.11
CA GLN A 24 -26.41 -19.95 -12.34
C GLN A 24 -27.23 -20.60 -13.46
N GLU A 25 -28.18 -21.46 -13.10
CA GLU A 25 -29.09 -22.12 -14.04
C GLU A 25 -30.26 -21.23 -14.49
N GLN A 26 -30.46 -20.05 -13.88
CA GLN A 26 -31.53 -19.14 -14.27
C GLN A 26 -31.20 -18.37 -15.56
N PRO A 27 -32.21 -18.12 -16.43
CA PRO A 27 -32.02 -17.28 -17.60
C PRO A 27 -31.77 -15.81 -17.19
N PRO A 28 -31.01 -15.04 -18.00
CA PRO A 28 -30.60 -13.68 -17.69
C PRO A 28 -31.77 -12.72 -17.41
N ASP A 29 -32.93 -12.93 -18.05
CA ASP A 29 -34.15 -12.14 -17.81
C ASP A 29 -34.75 -12.35 -16.42
N VAL A 30 -34.56 -13.53 -15.82
CA VAL A 30 -35.02 -13.82 -14.45
C VAL A 30 -34.10 -13.16 -13.45
N LEU A 31 -32.78 -13.26 -13.65
CA LEU A 31 -31.79 -12.58 -12.81
C LEU A 31 -31.98 -11.07 -12.80
N GLN A 32 -32.25 -10.47 -13.97
CA GLN A 32 -32.56 -9.03 -14.06
C GLN A 32 -33.85 -8.65 -13.31
N ARG A 33 -34.89 -9.47 -13.36
CA ARG A 33 -36.12 -9.23 -12.61
C ARG A 33 -35.89 -9.31 -11.11
N VAL A 34 -35.11 -10.30 -10.65
CA VAL A 34 -34.73 -10.42 -9.24
C VAL A 34 -33.93 -9.19 -8.79
N ALA A 35 -32.92 -8.77 -9.57
CA ALA A 35 -32.14 -7.58 -9.28
C ALA A 35 -33.00 -6.30 -9.22
N ARG A 36 -33.99 -6.16 -10.12
CA ARG A 36 -34.93 -5.03 -10.13
C ARG A 36 -35.96 -5.09 -9.00
N SER A 37 -36.27 -6.28 -8.49
CA SER A 37 -37.20 -6.47 -7.37
C SER A 37 -36.58 -6.12 -6.01
N ALA A 38 -35.25 -6.03 -5.94
CA ALA A 38 -34.56 -5.58 -4.74
C ALA A 38 -34.85 -4.09 -4.46
N SER A 39 -35.08 -3.76 -3.19
CA SER A 39 -35.28 -2.37 -2.76
C SER A 39 -34.05 -1.50 -3.06
N SER A 40 -34.23 -0.19 -3.15
CA SER A 40 -33.12 0.76 -3.34
C SER A 40 -32.05 0.62 -2.25
N GLU A 41 -32.47 0.40 -1.00
CA GLU A 41 -31.58 0.16 0.14
C GLU A 41 -30.72 -1.10 -0.05
N ILE A 42 -31.31 -2.20 -0.54
CA ILE A 42 -30.58 -3.43 -0.85
C ILE A 42 -29.58 -3.18 -1.99
N GLN A 43 -29.97 -2.44 -3.03
CA GLN A 43 -29.06 -2.11 -4.14
C GLN A 43 -27.88 -1.24 -3.68
N ASP A 44 -28.11 -0.31 -2.76
CA ASP A 44 -27.06 0.54 -2.19
C ASP A 44 -26.09 -0.27 -1.32
N ILE A 45 -26.61 -1.20 -0.50
CA ILE A 45 -25.80 -2.15 0.28
C ILE A 45 -24.95 -3.02 -0.64
N ILE A 46 -25.52 -3.56 -1.72
CA ILE A 46 -24.76 -4.37 -2.70
C ILE A 46 -23.68 -3.53 -3.38
N ARG A 47 -23.98 -2.30 -3.80
CA ARG A 47 -23.00 -1.40 -4.42
C ARG A 47 -21.87 -1.05 -3.46
N HIS A 48 -22.19 -0.82 -2.19
CA HIS A 48 -21.20 -0.57 -1.15
C HIS A 48 -20.30 -1.79 -0.92
N ASN A 49 -20.88 -2.99 -0.85
CA ASN A 49 -20.12 -4.24 -0.72
C ASN A 49 -19.20 -4.47 -1.94
N VAL A 50 -19.70 -4.26 -3.16
CA VAL A 50 -18.88 -4.37 -4.38
C VAL A 50 -17.72 -3.37 -4.37
N HIS A 51 -17.95 -2.11 -4.01
CA HIS A 51 -16.86 -1.14 -3.85
C HIS A 51 -15.85 -1.55 -2.77
N GLY A 52 -16.31 -2.14 -1.67
CA GLY A 52 -15.44 -2.70 -0.62
C GLY A 52 -14.56 -3.84 -1.15
N LEU A 53 -15.11 -4.73 -1.97
CA LEU A 53 -14.36 -5.81 -2.61
C LEU A 53 -13.36 -5.27 -3.64
N LEU A 54 -13.74 -4.25 -4.42
CA LEU A 54 -12.83 -3.57 -5.35
C LEU A 54 -11.68 -2.85 -4.63
N GLY A 55 -11.91 -2.35 -3.41
CA GLY A 55 -10.88 -1.72 -2.57
C GLY A 55 -9.86 -2.69 -1.96
N MET A 56 -10.15 -3.99 -1.97
CA MET A 56 -9.29 -5.06 -1.44
C MET A 56 -8.63 -5.89 -2.55
N LEU A 57 -8.78 -5.50 -3.82
CA LEU A 57 -8.23 -6.26 -4.94
C LEU A 57 -6.69 -6.34 -4.85
N PRO A 58 -6.09 -7.55 -4.92
CA PRO A 58 -4.65 -7.70 -5.00
C PRO A 58 -4.17 -7.03 -6.30
N GLY A 59 -3.32 -6.00 -6.16
CA GLY A 59 -2.88 -5.14 -7.27
C GLY A 59 -2.11 -5.86 -8.38
N GLU A 60 -1.72 -7.12 -8.18
CA GLU A 60 -1.06 -7.96 -9.18
C GLU A 60 -2.03 -8.60 -10.19
N GLN A 61 -3.31 -8.75 -9.82
CA GLN A 61 -4.32 -9.44 -10.65
C GLN A 61 -5.30 -8.47 -11.34
N PHE A 62 -5.27 -7.19 -10.99
CA PHE A 62 -6.22 -6.19 -11.44
C PHE A 62 -5.55 -4.87 -11.81
N GLU A 63 -5.90 -4.32 -12.98
CA GLU A 63 -5.47 -2.98 -13.40
C GLU A 63 -6.23 -1.91 -12.60
N VAL A 64 -5.56 -1.27 -11.62
CA VAL A 64 -6.15 -0.18 -10.83
C VAL A 64 -6.03 1.15 -11.58
N LYS A 65 -7.16 1.72 -12.02
CA LYS A 65 -7.22 3.05 -12.65
C LYS A 65 -7.68 4.10 -11.64
N VAL A 66 -6.78 5.01 -11.28
CA VAL A 66 -7.11 6.15 -10.41
C VAL A 66 -7.49 7.36 -11.29
N GLN A 67 -8.74 7.79 -11.24
CA GLN A 67 -9.17 9.05 -11.84
C GLN A 67 -9.03 10.18 -10.83
N THR A 68 -8.42 11.29 -11.24
CA THR A 68 -8.19 12.45 -10.36
C THR A 68 -8.24 13.75 -11.16
N SER A 69 -8.49 14.86 -10.48
CA SER A 69 -8.45 16.20 -11.10
C SER A 69 -7.02 16.67 -11.28
N ARG A 70 -6.84 17.68 -12.15
CA ARG A 70 -5.53 18.30 -12.40
C ARG A 70 -4.92 18.86 -11.10
N GLU A 71 -5.76 19.44 -10.25
CA GLU A 71 -5.35 20.07 -8.98
C GLU A 71 -4.85 19.03 -7.98
N ASN A 72 -5.59 17.93 -7.82
CA ASN A 72 -5.21 16.85 -6.92
C ASN A 72 -3.95 16.12 -7.40
N LEU A 73 -3.82 15.90 -8.71
CA LEU A 73 -2.60 15.34 -9.30
C LEU A 73 -1.40 16.27 -9.09
N ALA A 74 -1.57 17.57 -9.33
CA ALA A 74 -0.51 18.55 -9.09
C ALA A 74 -0.08 18.59 -7.61
N GLY A 75 -1.04 18.49 -6.68
CA GLY A 75 -0.76 18.38 -5.25
C GLY A 75 0.04 17.13 -4.90
N LEU A 76 -0.30 15.98 -5.49
CA LEU A 76 0.42 14.72 -5.31
C LEU A 76 1.86 14.80 -5.84
N LEU A 77 2.06 15.41 -7.02
CA LEU A 77 3.40 15.62 -7.57
C LEU A 77 4.22 16.58 -6.71
N ALA A 78 3.60 17.67 -6.22
CA ALA A 78 4.26 18.61 -5.33
C ALA A 78 4.72 17.94 -4.03
N SER A 79 3.86 17.12 -3.40
CA SER A 79 4.23 16.39 -2.19
C SER A 79 5.35 15.39 -2.43
N ALA A 80 5.28 14.61 -3.51
CA ALA A 80 6.34 13.68 -3.90
C ALA A 80 7.68 14.39 -4.13
N MET A 81 7.66 15.54 -4.81
CA MET A 81 8.86 16.37 -5.00
C MET A 81 9.42 16.87 -3.67
N MET A 82 8.57 17.43 -2.79
CA MET A 82 9.00 17.90 -1.47
C MET A 82 9.65 16.78 -0.65
N THR A 83 9.06 15.58 -0.66
CA THR A 83 9.64 14.40 0.00
C THR A 83 10.99 14.03 -0.62
N GLY A 84 11.11 14.02 -1.95
CA GLY A 84 12.37 13.73 -2.63
C GLY A 84 13.49 14.71 -2.26
N TYR A 85 13.21 16.01 -2.25
CA TYR A 85 14.19 17.03 -1.83
C TYR A 85 14.58 16.88 -0.35
N PHE A 86 13.60 16.62 0.52
CA PHE A 86 13.87 16.39 1.94
C PHE A 86 14.81 15.20 2.16
N LEU A 87 14.57 14.08 1.48
CA LEU A 87 15.43 12.90 1.56
C LEU A 87 16.86 13.21 1.09
N ARG A 88 17.01 13.94 -0.03
CA ARG A 88 18.33 14.33 -0.53
C ARG A 88 19.07 15.25 0.45
N GLN A 89 18.36 16.19 1.09
CA GLN A 89 18.95 17.06 2.09
C GLN A 89 19.42 16.28 3.33
N MET A 90 18.64 15.29 3.76
CA MET A 90 19.02 14.41 4.88
C MET A 90 20.25 13.55 4.55
N GLU A 91 20.34 13.04 3.32
CA GLU A 91 21.51 12.30 2.83
C GLU A 91 22.77 13.17 2.83
N GLN A 92 22.68 14.39 2.27
CA GLN A 92 23.81 15.33 2.27
C GLN A 92 24.27 15.69 3.68
N ARG A 93 23.32 15.88 4.61
CA ARG A 93 23.65 16.13 6.01
C ARG A 93 24.41 14.96 6.63
N MET A 94 23.96 13.72 6.39
CA MET A 94 24.63 12.52 6.88
C MET A 94 26.04 12.37 6.31
N GLU A 95 26.22 12.60 5.00
CA GLU A 95 27.53 12.56 4.33
C GLU A 95 28.50 13.59 4.91
N LEU A 96 28.02 14.80 5.19
CA LEU A 96 28.82 15.85 5.84
C LEU A 96 29.21 15.44 7.26
N GLU A 97 28.25 14.99 8.08
CA GLU A 97 28.50 14.56 9.45
C GLU A 97 29.54 13.41 9.49
N ALA A 98 29.44 12.44 8.58
CA ALA A 98 30.43 11.37 8.43
C ALA A 98 31.83 11.89 8.04
N SER A 99 31.89 12.87 7.14
CA SER A 99 33.16 13.47 6.68
C SER A 99 33.84 14.32 7.76
N PHE A 100 33.05 15.06 8.56
CA PHE A 100 33.56 15.87 9.67
C PHE A 100 34.03 15.01 10.86
N LEU A 101 33.35 13.91 11.15
CA LEU A 101 33.74 12.96 12.21
C LEU A 101 34.88 12.01 11.78
N GLY A 102 35.13 11.87 10.48
CA GLY A 102 36.22 11.07 9.89
C GLY A 102 37.53 11.84 9.64
N GLY A 103 37.61 13.13 9.99
CA GLY A 103 38.86 13.90 9.99
C GLY A 103 39.79 13.49 11.13
N PRO A 104 41.13 13.52 10.97
CA PRO A 104 42.04 12.76 11.82
C PRO A 104 42.10 13.32 13.24
N LEU A 105 41.42 12.65 14.18
CA LEU A 105 41.73 12.70 15.61
C LEU A 105 42.63 11.53 16.02
N SER A 106 43.54 11.12 15.13
CA SER A 106 44.46 10.00 15.35
C SER A 106 45.87 10.37 14.95
N ASN A 107 46.54 11.23 15.72
CA ASN A 107 47.97 11.08 16.06
C ASN A 107 48.45 12.31 16.84
N GLU A 108 48.52 12.20 18.16
CA GLU A 108 49.56 12.87 18.98
C GLU A 108 49.53 12.23 20.38
N ALA A 109 49.87 10.93 20.44
CA ALA A 109 50.22 10.24 21.67
C ALA A 109 51.27 9.16 21.38
N SER A 110 52.32 9.53 20.65
CA SER A 110 53.56 8.75 20.51
C SER A 110 54.64 9.65 19.92
N ASP A 111 55.13 10.58 20.74
CA ASP A 111 56.49 11.10 20.57
C ASP A 111 57.18 10.90 21.92
N SER A 112 57.77 9.71 22.08
CA SER A 112 59.22 9.50 22.03
C SER A 112 59.92 9.92 23.32
N ASP A 113 60.34 8.89 24.04
CA ASP A 113 61.31 8.86 25.13
C ASP A 113 62.45 9.89 25.00
N PRO A 114 62.93 10.45 26.12
CA PRO A 114 64.34 10.27 26.37
C PRO A 114 64.61 9.85 27.82
N GLY A 115 65.04 8.61 28.03
CA GLY A 115 65.97 8.33 29.12
C GLY A 115 67.33 8.99 28.85
N PRO A 116 68.30 8.94 29.77
CA PRO A 116 68.29 8.67 31.21
C PRO A 116 68.93 9.84 32.00
N LEU A 117 68.95 9.81 33.35
CA LEU A 117 70.08 10.38 34.11
C LEU A 117 70.34 9.56 35.39
N PHE A 118 71.45 8.83 35.37
CA PHE A 118 72.12 8.33 36.57
C PHE A 118 72.72 9.51 37.33
N LEU A 119 72.49 9.54 38.65
CA LEU A 119 73.38 10.14 39.64
C LEU A 119 73.25 9.35 40.95
#